data_AF-A0A524P0U8-F1
#
_entry.id   AF-A0A524P0U8-F1
#
_cell.length_a   1.000
_cell.length_b   1.000
_cell.length_c   1.000
_cell.angle_alpha   90.00
_cell.angle_beta   90.00
_cell.angle_gamma   90.00
#
_symmetry.space_group_name_H-M   'P 1'
#
loop_
_entity.id
_entity.type
_entity.pdbx_description
1 polymer ?
#
loop_
_entity_poly.entity_id
_entity_poly.type
_entity_poly.pdbx_seq_one_letter_code
_entity_poly.pdbx_strand_id
1 'polypeptide(L)'
;MKSKPNQTVRATTRAEQMKGVFNFISVIHKYRIFRAFLLLSPRILYSVGHLLGHFLVAKPRLQAYMLPGIDFLFGNHLSVIKKKKIFEANAKFMASMVLDAMFYSPNIYTHTLNKFISFTNIHYLDEILERGKGAIVVGTHVSMYFHIIAGLVYHPHHYNVLVVNKGRNQVMYENILARPGLNNLAVINQKDFKIERDSIIKHLENNGIMIILYDYSKKHQLQVPFWDKHLPQLITSPQSAIRLHKVTGAGIVPVLISPRGIIGRSEVQFLDPSPIEQLSLKFWNDSTKLHGELSITLNALFAPHLRKYVVVWEELRKLSIRLSDSVEFDISLLIKECIARCEEKCYLILSSSYERGRKNIFIQDQLRLIFQQLSKLPDHILGKLMYTKSIDLSYSTSLQKLQKILTAVRELIEPFDGVDLSIIKIERCKENIAQHFFQ
;
A
#
# COMPACT_ATOMS: atom_id res chain seq x y z
N MET A 1 5.28 -18.41 -48.22
CA MET A 1 4.55 -18.69 -46.96
C MET A 1 4.47 -17.41 -46.14
N LYS A 2 3.29 -16.79 -46.01
CA LYS A 2 3.10 -15.60 -45.16
C LYS A 2 2.97 -16.05 -43.71
N SER A 3 3.92 -15.68 -42.86
CA SER A 3 3.89 -15.94 -41.42
C SER A 3 2.69 -15.24 -40.79
N LYS A 4 1.81 -16.02 -40.14
CA LYS A 4 0.72 -15.44 -39.34
C LYS A 4 1.33 -14.58 -38.22
N PRO A 5 0.82 -13.36 -37.98
CA PRO A 5 1.24 -12.58 -36.84
C PRO A 5 0.85 -13.32 -35.56
N ASN A 6 1.81 -13.46 -34.65
CA ASN A 6 1.56 -13.96 -33.29
C ASN A 6 0.47 -13.09 -32.66
N GLN A 7 -0.76 -13.59 -32.65
CA GLN A 7 -1.82 -13.09 -31.78
C GLN A 7 -1.38 -13.38 -30.35
N THR A 8 -0.67 -12.42 -29.76
CA THR A 8 -0.55 -12.31 -28.32
C THR A 8 -1.96 -12.16 -27.79
N VAL A 9 -2.52 -13.27 -27.30
CA VAL A 9 -3.75 -13.26 -26.50
C VAL A 9 -3.50 -12.27 -25.37
N ARG A 10 -4.05 -11.04 -25.50
CA ARG A 10 -3.99 -10.04 -24.44
C ARG A 10 -4.60 -10.71 -23.21
N ALA A 11 -3.75 -11.06 -22.24
CA ALA A 11 -4.20 -11.61 -20.99
C ALA A 11 -5.27 -10.67 -20.44
N THR A 12 -6.51 -11.16 -20.36
CA THR A 12 -7.61 -10.39 -19.76
C THR A 12 -7.12 -9.89 -18.42
N THR A 13 -7.09 -8.58 -18.27
CA THR A 13 -6.49 -8.00 -17.07
C THR A 13 -7.34 -8.48 -15.88
N ARG A 14 -6.73 -8.77 -14.72
CA ARG A 14 -7.47 -9.12 -13.49
C ARG A 14 -8.60 -8.11 -13.15
N ALA A 15 -8.50 -6.90 -13.71
CA ALA A 15 -9.54 -5.87 -13.65
C ALA A 15 -10.84 -6.24 -14.38
N GLU A 16 -10.78 -6.95 -15.52
CA GLU A 16 -11.95 -7.43 -16.26
C GLU A 16 -12.65 -8.59 -15.53
N GLN A 17 -11.87 -9.44 -14.85
CA GLN A 17 -12.39 -10.57 -14.08
C GLN A 17 -13.26 -10.14 -12.89
N MET A 18 -12.95 -9.02 -12.24
CA MET A 18 -13.74 -8.50 -11.11
C MET A 18 -14.98 -7.71 -11.53
N LYS A 19 -15.06 -7.24 -12.78
CA LYS A 19 -16.22 -6.51 -13.29
C LYS A 19 -17.49 -7.34 -13.19
N GLY A 20 -17.40 -8.64 -13.52
CA GLY A 20 -18.52 -9.58 -13.38
C GLY A 20 -19.02 -9.70 -11.94
N VAL A 21 -18.10 -9.78 -10.97
CA VAL A 21 -18.46 -9.84 -9.54
C VAL A 21 -19.18 -8.57 -9.11
N PHE A 22 -18.66 -7.38 -9.42
CA PHE A 22 -19.31 -6.11 -9.03
C PHE A 22 -20.66 -5.91 -9.71
N ASN A 23 -20.80 -6.30 -10.97
CA ASN A 23 -22.10 -6.29 -11.65
C ASN A 23 -23.10 -7.23 -10.95
N PHE A 24 -22.66 -8.41 -10.54
CA PHE A 24 -23.52 -9.35 -9.81
C PHE A 24 -23.93 -8.79 -8.44
N ILE A 25 -23.01 -8.17 -7.68
CA ILE A 25 -23.34 -7.44 -6.44
C ILE A 25 -24.41 -6.37 -6.72
N SER A 26 -24.23 -5.58 -7.78
CA SER A 26 -25.17 -4.54 -8.18
C SER A 26 -26.57 -5.11 -8.50
N VAL A 27 -26.65 -6.25 -9.18
CA VAL A 27 -27.92 -6.97 -9.43
C VAL A 27 -28.58 -7.39 -8.12
N ILE A 28 -27.83 -8.01 -7.19
CA ILE A 28 -28.35 -8.39 -5.85
C ILE A 28 -28.91 -7.18 -5.12
N HIS A 29 -28.23 -6.03 -5.19
CA HIS A 29 -28.66 -4.79 -4.54
C HIS A 29 -29.90 -4.19 -5.21
N LYS A 30 -29.89 -4.08 -6.54
CA LYS A 30 -31.00 -3.52 -7.34
C LYS A 30 -32.31 -4.25 -7.09
N TYR A 31 -32.27 -5.59 -7.10
CA TYR A 31 -33.46 -6.42 -6.86
C TYR A 31 -33.69 -6.77 -5.39
N ARG A 32 -32.90 -6.18 -4.47
CA ARG A 32 -33.02 -6.36 -3.01
C ARG A 32 -33.00 -7.82 -2.55
N ILE A 33 -32.33 -8.70 -3.30
CA ILE A 33 -32.23 -10.15 -3.01
C ILE A 33 -31.60 -10.37 -1.63
N PHE A 34 -30.68 -9.48 -1.22
CA PHE A 34 -30.02 -9.50 0.08
C PHE A 34 -30.96 -9.55 1.30
N ARG A 35 -32.23 -9.12 1.16
CA ARG A 35 -33.19 -9.15 2.28
C ARG A 35 -33.54 -10.56 2.71
N ALA A 36 -33.65 -11.49 1.76
CA ALA A 36 -33.92 -12.91 2.08
C ALA A 36 -32.79 -13.55 2.88
N PHE A 37 -31.57 -13.04 2.72
CA PHE A 37 -30.37 -13.56 3.37
C PHE A 37 -30.21 -13.06 4.82
N LEU A 38 -31.05 -12.13 5.29
CA LEU A 38 -31.09 -11.73 6.70
C LEU A 38 -31.55 -12.86 7.62
N LEU A 39 -32.36 -13.79 7.10
CA LEU A 39 -32.86 -14.95 7.85
C LEU A 39 -31.82 -16.08 7.93
N LEU A 40 -30.78 -16.02 7.10
CA LEU A 40 -29.73 -17.03 7.10
C LEU A 40 -28.74 -16.76 8.22
N SER A 41 -28.39 -17.83 8.95
CA SER A 41 -27.34 -17.78 9.96
C SER A 41 -26.02 -17.32 9.32
N PRO A 42 -25.28 -16.39 9.94
CA PRO A 42 -23.95 -15.98 9.48
C PRO A 42 -22.99 -17.15 9.28
N ARG A 43 -23.19 -18.26 10.00
CA ARG A 43 -22.40 -19.49 9.84
C ARG A 43 -22.59 -20.14 8.47
N ILE A 44 -23.81 -20.11 7.91
CA ILE A 44 -24.10 -20.68 6.59
C ILE A 44 -23.38 -19.87 5.52
N LEU A 45 -23.51 -18.53 5.57
CA LEU A 45 -22.79 -17.65 4.64
C LEU A 45 -21.27 -17.77 4.78
N TYR A 46 -20.76 -17.96 5.99
CA TYR A 46 -19.35 -18.24 6.22
C TYR A 46 -18.91 -19.56 5.58
N SER A 47 -19.70 -20.64 5.73
CA SER A 47 -19.41 -21.92 5.09
C SER A 47 -19.41 -21.82 3.56
N VAL A 48 -20.38 -21.11 2.97
CA VAL A 48 -20.40 -20.84 1.52
C VAL A 48 -19.18 -20.02 1.10
N GLY A 49 -18.82 -18.99 1.86
CA GLY A 49 -17.62 -18.18 1.62
C GLY A 49 -16.34 -19.01 1.68
N HIS A 50 -16.25 -19.96 2.62
CA HIS A 50 -15.12 -20.89 2.71
C HIS A 50 -15.01 -21.80 1.49
N LEU A 51 -16.14 -22.36 1.05
CA LEU A 51 -16.21 -23.20 -0.15
C LEU A 51 -15.76 -22.42 -1.39
N LEU A 52 -16.34 -21.24 -1.62
CA LEU A 52 -16.00 -20.38 -2.75
C LEU A 52 -14.54 -19.92 -2.70
N GLY A 53 -14.03 -19.57 -1.52
CA GLY A 53 -12.63 -19.17 -1.35
C GLY A 53 -11.66 -20.30 -1.67
N HIS A 54 -11.97 -21.52 -1.25
CA HIS A 54 -11.15 -22.69 -1.55
C HIS A 54 -11.09 -22.99 -3.06
N PHE A 55 -12.24 -23.04 -3.75
CA PHE A 55 -12.27 -23.42 -5.16
C PHE A 55 -11.93 -22.30 -6.15
N LEU A 56 -12.31 -21.05 -5.85
CA LEU A 56 -12.23 -19.96 -6.82
C LEU A 56 -11.05 -19.02 -6.57
N VAL A 57 -10.57 -18.94 -5.33
CA VAL A 57 -9.62 -17.90 -4.90
C VAL A 57 -8.24 -18.46 -4.55
N ALA A 58 -8.14 -19.65 -3.94
CA ALA A 58 -6.89 -20.27 -3.52
C ALA A 58 -6.06 -20.85 -4.69
N LYS A 59 -5.71 -20.00 -5.66
CA LYS A 59 -4.95 -20.39 -6.86
C LYS A 59 -3.43 -20.39 -6.60
N PRO A 60 -2.64 -21.33 -7.16
CA PRO A 60 -1.18 -21.40 -6.97
C PRO A 60 -0.45 -20.10 -7.32
N ARG A 61 -0.87 -19.43 -8.40
CA ARG A 61 -0.28 -18.14 -8.81
C ARG A 61 -0.45 -17.06 -7.74
N LEU A 62 -1.57 -17.05 -7.01
CA LEU A 62 -1.79 -16.09 -5.93
C LEU A 62 -0.90 -16.40 -4.72
N GLN A 63 -0.70 -17.69 -4.43
CA GLN A 63 0.18 -18.15 -3.37
C GLN A 63 1.62 -17.64 -3.58
N ALA A 64 2.14 -17.73 -4.81
CA ALA A 64 3.47 -17.23 -5.16
C ALA A 64 3.66 -15.73 -4.86
N TYR A 65 2.61 -14.92 -4.98
CA TYR A 65 2.68 -13.49 -4.61
C TYR A 65 2.55 -13.26 -3.11
N MET A 66 1.77 -14.08 -2.40
CA MET A 66 1.48 -13.87 -0.98
C MET A 66 2.57 -14.38 -0.04
N LEU A 67 3.19 -15.52 -0.36
CA LEU A 67 4.18 -16.14 0.52
C LEU A 67 5.36 -15.21 0.83
N PRO A 68 5.98 -14.52 -0.15
CA PRO A 68 7.05 -13.56 0.15
C PRO A 68 6.60 -12.40 1.06
N GLY A 69 5.33 -11.98 0.95
CA GLY A 69 4.75 -10.99 1.87
C GLY A 69 4.59 -11.53 3.30
N ILE A 70 4.21 -12.80 3.45
CA ILE A 70 4.14 -13.46 4.77
C ILE A 70 5.55 -13.63 5.34
N ASP A 71 6.52 -14.01 4.51
CA ASP A 71 7.93 -14.12 4.89
C ASP A 71 8.48 -12.77 5.35
N PHE A 72 8.12 -11.69 4.68
CA PHE A 72 8.48 -10.34 5.12
C PHE A 72 7.90 -10.03 6.52
N LEU A 73 6.63 -10.32 6.77
CA LEU A 73 5.95 -9.96 8.03
C LEU A 73 6.39 -10.81 9.23
N PHE A 74 6.80 -12.06 9.00
CA PHE A 74 7.05 -13.03 10.07
C PHE A 74 8.41 -13.72 9.99
N GLY A 75 9.23 -13.43 8.99
CA GLY A 75 10.54 -14.05 8.78
C GLY A 75 10.50 -15.57 8.81
N ASN A 76 11.51 -16.14 9.47
CA ASN A 76 11.66 -17.57 9.67
C ASN A 76 10.85 -18.11 10.86
N HIS A 77 10.04 -17.28 11.54
CA HIS A 77 9.28 -17.69 12.73
C HIS A 77 8.07 -18.59 12.40
N LEU A 78 7.67 -18.67 11.12
CA LEU A 78 6.56 -19.51 10.67
C LEU A 78 7.07 -20.68 9.84
N SER A 79 6.57 -21.88 10.16
CA SER A 79 6.76 -23.05 9.30
C SER A 79 6.00 -22.89 7.99
N VAL A 80 6.44 -23.59 6.94
CA VAL A 80 5.78 -23.63 5.63
C VAL A 80 4.29 -24.00 5.75
N ILE A 81 3.95 -24.92 6.65
CA ILE A 81 2.56 -25.33 6.93
C ILE A 81 1.74 -24.16 7.47
N LYS A 82 2.27 -23.39 8.43
CA LYS A 82 1.57 -22.22 8.98
C LYS A 82 1.38 -21.14 7.91
N LYS A 83 2.38 -20.89 7.06
CA LYS A 83 2.29 -19.93 5.94
C LYS A 83 1.19 -20.33 4.95
N LYS A 84 1.09 -21.62 4.62
CA LYS A 84 0.01 -22.15 3.77
C LYS A 84 -1.38 -21.98 4.40
N LYS A 85 -1.51 -22.24 5.70
CA LYS A 85 -2.77 -22.00 6.44
C LYS A 85 -3.20 -20.53 6.41
N ILE A 86 -2.26 -19.59 6.55
CA ILE A 86 -2.54 -18.14 6.41
C ILE A 86 -3.06 -17.81 5.02
N PHE A 87 -2.39 -18.33 3.98
CA PHE A 87 -2.83 -18.16 2.58
C PHE A 87 -4.26 -18.67 2.35
N GLU A 88 -4.56 -19.89 2.79
CA GLU A 88 -5.89 -20.48 2.65
C GLU A 88 -6.96 -19.70 3.43
N ALA A 89 -6.65 -19.29 4.65
CA ALA A 89 -7.54 -18.46 5.47
C ALA A 89 -7.85 -17.12 4.79
N ASN A 90 -6.85 -16.47 4.19
CA ASN A 90 -7.06 -15.24 3.42
C ASN A 90 -7.88 -15.47 2.16
N ALA A 91 -7.70 -16.58 1.45
CA ALA A 91 -8.52 -16.92 0.29
C ALA A 91 -10.01 -17.07 0.67
N LYS A 92 -10.28 -17.77 1.78
CA LYS A 92 -11.62 -17.96 2.37
C LYS A 92 -12.23 -16.64 2.84
N PHE A 93 -11.44 -15.80 3.50
CA PHE A 93 -11.87 -14.47 3.92
C PHE A 93 -12.28 -13.60 2.73
N MET A 94 -11.51 -13.59 1.64
CA MET A 94 -11.82 -12.73 0.50
C MET A 94 -13.12 -13.10 -0.21
N ALA A 95 -13.48 -14.39 -0.24
CA ALA A 95 -14.81 -14.81 -0.70
C ALA A 95 -15.89 -14.41 0.30
N SER A 96 -15.64 -14.58 1.60
CA SER A 96 -16.55 -14.17 2.68
C SER A 96 -16.85 -12.67 2.66
N MET A 97 -15.85 -11.84 2.35
CA MET A 97 -15.97 -10.39 2.21
C MET A 97 -16.86 -10.00 1.02
N VAL A 98 -16.78 -10.74 -0.09
CA VAL A 98 -17.68 -10.53 -1.24
C VAL A 98 -19.12 -10.88 -0.86
N LEU A 99 -19.35 -11.97 -0.11
CA LEU A 99 -20.68 -12.32 0.40
C LEU A 99 -21.22 -11.27 1.37
N ASP A 100 -20.36 -10.70 2.22
CA ASP A 100 -20.73 -9.58 3.09
C ASP A 100 -21.21 -8.37 2.28
N ALA A 101 -20.44 -7.97 1.27
CA ALA A 101 -20.79 -6.88 0.36
C ALA A 101 -22.12 -7.15 -0.39
N MET A 102 -22.42 -8.40 -0.71
CA MET A 102 -23.67 -8.80 -1.35
C MET A 102 -24.86 -8.77 -0.39
N PHE A 103 -24.70 -9.31 0.82
CA PHE A 103 -25.84 -9.73 1.64
C PHE A 103 -25.97 -9.02 2.98
N TYR A 104 -24.88 -8.59 3.61
CA TYR A 104 -24.94 -7.96 4.94
C TYR A 104 -24.72 -6.45 4.90
N SER A 105 -23.67 -5.98 4.23
CA SER A 105 -23.38 -4.55 4.08
C SER A 105 -24.59 -3.73 3.55
N PRO A 106 -25.43 -4.24 2.62
CA PRO A 106 -26.62 -3.50 2.18
C PRO A 106 -27.71 -3.33 3.24
N ASN A 107 -27.65 -4.08 4.33
CA ASN A 107 -28.60 -4.00 5.44
C ASN A 107 -28.14 -3.05 6.56
N ILE A 108 -27.03 -2.34 6.37
CA ILE A 108 -26.57 -1.30 7.28
C ILE A 108 -27.35 -0.01 7.01
N TYR A 109 -28.08 0.45 8.02
CA TYR A 109 -28.83 1.70 8.10
C TYR A 109 -28.68 2.26 9.52
N THR A 110 -29.08 3.51 9.75
CA THR A 110 -28.98 4.14 11.09
C THR A 110 -29.60 3.29 12.21
N HIS A 111 -30.79 2.72 11.97
CA HIS A 111 -31.49 1.89 12.96
C HIS A 111 -30.96 0.43 13.08
N THR A 112 -30.11 -0.02 12.16
CA THR A 112 -29.49 -1.37 12.21
C THR A 112 -27.99 -1.34 12.45
N LEU A 113 -27.37 -0.16 12.48
CA LEU A 113 -25.92 0.04 12.53
C LEU A 113 -25.25 -0.80 13.63
N ASN A 114 -25.77 -0.71 14.85
CA ASN A 114 -25.23 -1.39 16.03
C ASN A 114 -25.23 -2.93 15.95
N LYS A 115 -25.96 -3.52 14.98
CA LYS A 115 -25.94 -4.98 14.72
C LYS A 115 -24.70 -5.42 13.95
N PHE A 116 -24.08 -4.50 13.22
CA PHE A 116 -22.96 -4.74 12.30
C PHE A 116 -21.67 -4.05 12.77
N ILE A 117 -21.78 -2.85 13.32
CA ILE A 117 -20.62 -2.00 13.60
C ILE A 117 -20.70 -1.50 15.03
N SER A 118 -19.61 -1.67 15.78
CA SER A 118 -19.38 -0.98 17.05
C SER A 118 -18.23 0.02 16.90
N PHE A 119 -18.37 1.18 17.52
CA PHE A 119 -17.34 2.21 17.51
C PHE A 119 -16.60 2.26 18.83
N THR A 120 -15.29 2.49 18.74
CA THR A 120 -14.41 2.72 19.88
C THR A 120 -13.70 4.04 19.64
N ASN A 121 -13.75 4.94 20.63
CA ASN A 121 -13.12 6.26 20.63
C ASN A 121 -13.50 7.19 19.47
N ILE A 122 -14.77 7.16 19.02
CA ILE A 122 -15.22 8.05 17.92
C ILE A 122 -15.07 9.55 18.25
N HIS A 123 -15.02 9.92 19.53
CA HIS A 123 -14.79 11.30 19.98
C HIS A 123 -13.53 11.92 19.36
N TYR A 124 -12.47 11.17 19.07
CA TYR A 124 -11.28 11.71 18.37
C TYR A 124 -11.60 12.27 16.99
N LEU A 125 -12.58 11.69 16.29
CA LEU A 125 -13.05 12.24 15.02
C LEU A 125 -13.89 13.50 15.25
N ASP A 126 -14.77 13.48 16.25
CA ASP A 126 -15.66 14.60 16.58
C ASP A 126 -14.86 15.84 16.98
N GLU A 127 -13.87 15.69 17.87
CA GLU A 127 -12.95 16.75 18.31
C GLU A 127 -12.16 17.37 17.14
N ILE A 128 -11.83 16.59 16.10
CA ILE A 128 -11.17 17.11 14.91
C ILE A 128 -12.15 17.91 14.05
N LEU A 129 -13.38 17.43 13.90
CA LEU A 129 -14.42 18.12 13.14
C LEU A 129 -14.91 19.41 13.81
N GLU A 130 -14.88 19.50 15.14
CA GLU A 130 -15.18 20.72 15.89
C GLU A 130 -14.24 21.89 15.51
N ARG A 131 -13.05 21.60 14.99
CA ARG A 131 -12.08 22.61 14.53
C ARG A 131 -12.44 23.22 13.17
N GLY A 132 -13.45 22.69 12.47
CA GLY A 132 -14.01 23.29 11.25
C GLY A 132 -13.20 23.14 9.97
N LYS A 133 -12.16 22.29 9.95
CA LYS A 133 -11.28 22.09 8.77
C LYS A 133 -11.47 20.74 8.06
N GLY A 134 -12.44 19.96 8.50
CA GLY A 134 -12.67 18.60 8.03
C GLY A 134 -11.68 17.60 8.60
N ALA A 135 -11.91 16.32 8.27
CA ALA A 135 -11.12 15.20 8.76
C ALA A 135 -10.72 14.25 7.63
N ILE A 136 -9.51 13.72 7.69
CA ILE A 136 -9.00 12.67 6.81
C ILE A 136 -8.92 11.40 7.65
N VAL A 137 -9.89 10.52 7.49
CA VAL A 137 -9.93 9.22 8.16
C VAL A 137 -9.07 8.23 7.38
N VAL A 138 -8.00 7.77 8.02
CA VAL A 138 -6.99 6.92 7.38
C VAL A 138 -7.10 5.50 7.93
N GLY A 139 -7.47 4.53 7.09
CA GLY A 139 -7.67 3.12 7.46
C GLY A 139 -6.84 2.15 6.62
N THR A 140 -7.13 0.86 6.74
CA THR A 140 -6.51 -0.21 5.94
C THR A 140 -7.56 -1.18 5.40
N HIS A 141 -7.22 -1.98 4.38
CA HIS A 141 -8.11 -3.01 3.83
C HIS A 141 -8.10 -4.30 4.69
N VAL A 142 -8.21 -4.15 6.01
CA VAL A 142 -8.36 -5.25 6.97
C VAL A 142 -9.83 -5.46 7.26
N SER A 143 -10.26 -6.71 7.46
CA SER A 143 -11.65 -7.05 7.79
C SER A 143 -12.64 -6.45 6.77
N MET A 144 -13.87 -6.16 7.18
CA MET A 144 -14.89 -5.55 6.34
C MET A 144 -14.66 -4.03 6.23
N TYR A 145 -13.56 -3.58 5.62
CA TYR A 145 -13.16 -2.16 5.57
C TYR A 145 -14.23 -1.19 5.05
N PHE A 146 -15.20 -1.67 4.26
CA PHE A 146 -16.37 -0.87 3.84
C PHE A 146 -17.23 -0.40 5.03
N HIS A 147 -17.14 -1.07 6.18
CA HIS A 147 -17.83 -0.71 7.41
C HIS A 147 -17.33 0.61 8.00
N ILE A 148 -16.12 1.07 7.67
CA ILE A 148 -15.68 2.43 8.03
C ILE A 148 -16.59 3.44 7.33
N ILE A 149 -16.84 3.24 6.03
CA ILE A 149 -17.68 4.13 5.21
C ILE A 149 -19.13 4.06 5.69
N ALA A 150 -19.70 2.85 5.74
CA ALA A 150 -21.08 2.64 6.15
C ALA A 150 -21.31 3.12 7.60
N GLY A 151 -20.34 2.88 8.48
CA GLY A 151 -20.42 3.29 9.88
C GLY A 151 -20.56 4.79 10.05
N LEU A 152 -19.74 5.57 9.34
CA LEU A 152 -19.79 7.03 9.40
C LEU A 152 -21.04 7.59 8.71
N VAL A 153 -21.38 7.09 7.52
CA VAL A 153 -22.53 7.57 6.75
C VAL A 153 -23.86 7.34 7.49
N TYR A 154 -24.02 6.19 8.14
CA TYR A 154 -25.26 5.86 8.86
C TYR A 154 -25.19 6.16 10.36
N HIS A 155 -24.10 6.79 10.85
CA HIS A 155 -24.01 7.21 12.25
C HIS A 155 -25.15 8.20 12.59
N PRO A 156 -25.67 8.21 13.83
CA PRO A 156 -26.64 9.21 14.27
C PRO A 156 -26.19 10.68 14.10
N HIS A 157 -24.87 10.94 14.04
CA HIS A 157 -24.33 12.27 13.75
C HIS A 157 -24.38 12.65 12.26
N HIS A 158 -24.78 11.74 11.37
CA HIS A 158 -24.94 12.00 9.93
C HIS A 158 -23.71 12.64 9.26
N TYR A 159 -22.51 12.09 9.52
CA TYR A 159 -21.28 12.66 8.99
C TYR A 159 -21.30 12.79 7.47
N ASN A 160 -20.78 13.91 6.94
CA ASN A 160 -20.64 14.15 5.51
C ASN A 160 -19.37 13.48 4.96
N VAL A 161 -19.51 12.33 4.31
CA VAL A 161 -18.40 11.44 3.93
C VAL A 161 -18.12 11.50 2.44
N LEU A 162 -16.85 11.59 2.07
CA LEU A 162 -16.35 11.44 0.71
C LEU A 162 -15.40 10.25 0.65
N VAL A 163 -15.56 9.45 -0.39
CA VAL A 163 -14.65 8.34 -0.70
C VAL A 163 -14.19 8.39 -2.14
N VAL A 164 -12.94 7.98 -2.38
CA VAL A 164 -12.42 7.82 -3.74
C VAL A 164 -12.50 6.35 -4.12
N ASN A 165 -13.17 6.07 -5.24
CA ASN A 165 -13.38 4.74 -5.74
C ASN A 165 -12.81 4.57 -7.14
N LYS A 166 -12.34 3.37 -7.49
CA LYS A 166 -11.96 3.08 -8.88
C LYS A 166 -13.22 2.98 -9.73
N GLY A 167 -13.21 3.54 -10.93
CA GLY A 167 -14.41 3.57 -11.77
C GLY A 167 -15.06 2.22 -12.06
N ARG A 168 -14.29 1.13 -12.06
CA ARG A 168 -14.84 -0.23 -12.21
C ARG A 168 -15.67 -0.72 -11.02
N ASN A 169 -15.44 -0.17 -9.83
CA ASN A 169 -16.18 -0.48 -8.62
C ASN A 169 -17.41 0.44 -8.48
N GLN A 170 -17.58 1.45 -9.36
CA GLN A 170 -18.66 2.44 -9.26
C GLN A 170 -20.04 1.79 -9.28
N VAL A 171 -20.20 0.75 -10.09
CA VAL A 171 -21.45 -0.02 -10.23
C VAL A 171 -21.97 -0.61 -8.92
N MET A 172 -21.06 -0.87 -7.96
CA MET A 172 -21.43 -1.34 -6.62
C MET A 172 -22.02 -0.23 -5.75
N TYR A 173 -21.58 1.01 -5.95
CA TYR A 173 -22.05 2.18 -5.21
C TYR A 173 -23.33 2.77 -5.77
N GLU A 174 -23.63 2.59 -7.07
CA GLU A 174 -24.82 3.18 -7.72
C GLU A 174 -26.12 2.89 -6.95
N ASN A 175 -26.36 1.65 -6.55
CA ASN A 175 -27.57 1.29 -5.78
C ASN A 175 -27.53 1.78 -4.32
N ILE A 176 -26.34 2.01 -3.76
CA ILE A 176 -26.19 2.57 -2.42
C ILE A 176 -26.50 4.06 -2.49
N LEU A 177 -25.91 4.78 -3.44
CA LEU A 177 -26.12 6.21 -3.67
C LEU A 177 -27.56 6.54 -4.08
N ALA A 178 -28.26 5.63 -4.73
CA ALA A 178 -29.67 5.79 -5.07
C ALA A 178 -30.64 5.56 -3.89
N ARG A 179 -30.16 5.29 -2.67
CA ARG A 179 -31.03 5.08 -1.51
C ARG A 179 -31.74 6.38 -1.10
N PRO A 180 -33.06 6.34 -0.88
CA PRO A 180 -33.78 7.50 -0.36
C PRO A 180 -33.18 7.98 0.97
N GLY A 181 -32.95 9.29 1.07
CA GLY A 181 -32.41 9.93 2.28
C GLY A 181 -30.89 9.85 2.44
N LEU A 182 -30.17 9.18 1.52
CA LEU A 182 -28.70 9.15 1.56
C LEU A 182 -28.11 10.36 0.82
N ASN A 183 -27.90 11.46 1.52
CA ASN A 183 -27.36 12.71 0.96
C ASN A 183 -25.96 13.07 1.50
N ASN A 184 -25.44 12.31 2.46
CA ASN A 184 -24.19 12.56 3.16
C ASN A 184 -23.04 11.63 2.72
N LEU A 185 -23.15 11.01 1.54
CA LEU A 185 -22.10 10.21 0.92
C LEU A 185 -21.81 10.69 -0.50
N ALA A 186 -20.59 11.17 -0.73
CA ALA A 186 -20.02 11.46 -2.03
C ALA A 186 -19.02 10.36 -2.45
N VAL A 187 -19.10 9.90 -3.70
CA VAL A 187 -18.17 8.92 -4.27
C VAL A 187 -17.53 9.52 -5.51
N ILE A 188 -16.23 9.78 -5.42
CA ILE A 188 -15.43 10.30 -6.52
C ILE A 188 -14.82 9.14 -7.30
N ASN A 189 -14.94 9.19 -8.63
CA ASN A 189 -14.36 8.19 -9.51
C ASN A 189 -12.89 8.54 -9.81
N GLN A 190 -11.97 7.63 -9.46
CA GLN A 190 -10.54 7.73 -9.73
C GLN A 190 -10.22 7.52 -11.23
N LYS A 191 -10.75 8.36 -12.11
CA LYS A 191 -10.32 8.45 -13.52
C LYS A 191 -9.21 9.49 -13.68
N ASP A 192 -9.35 10.65 -13.04
CA ASP A 192 -8.30 11.66 -13.00
C ASP A 192 -8.27 12.39 -11.65
N PHE A 193 -7.25 12.10 -10.84
CA PHE A 193 -7.07 12.77 -9.55
C PHE A 193 -6.86 14.27 -9.70
N LYS A 194 -6.34 14.76 -10.83
CA LYS A 194 -6.15 16.20 -11.04
C LYS A 194 -7.48 16.94 -11.14
N ILE A 195 -8.46 16.35 -11.83
CA ILE A 195 -9.80 16.93 -12.00
C ILE A 195 -10.55 16.92 -10.67
N GLU A 196 -10.44 15.82 -9.93
CA GLU A 196 -11.21 15.62 -8.71
C GLU A 196 -10.57 16.21 -7.44
N ARG A 197 -9.31 16.68 -7.54
CA ARG A 197 -8.55 17.23 -6.41
C ARG A 197 -9.30 18.40 -5.78
N ASP A 198 -9.80 19.32 -6.59
CA ASP A 198 -10.40 20.55 -6.10
C ASP A 198 -11.75 20.26 -5.42
N SER A 199 -12.50 19.26 -5.91
CA SER A 199 -13.70 18.74 -5.24
C SER A 199 -13.38 18.13 -3.87
N ILE A 200 -12.29 17.37 -3.73
CA ILE A 200 -11.85 16.81 -2.45
C ILE A 200 -11.43 17.92 -1.48
N ILE A 201 -10.66 18.90 -1.95
CA ILE A 201 -10.24 20.06 -1.14
C ILE A 201 -11.47 20.81 -0.63
N LYS A 202 -12.40 21.16 -1.51
CA LYS A 202 -13.64 21.85 -1.16
C LYS A 202 -14.49 21.03 -0.18
N HIS A 203 -14.53 19.71 -0.31
CA HIS A 203 -15.24 18.84 0.65
C HIS A 203 -14.65 18.94 2.06
N LEU A 204 -13.32 18.91 2.17
CA LEU A 204 -12.62 19.05 3.46
C LEU A 204 -12.78 20.46 4.05
N GLU A 205 -12.65 21.51 3.24
CA GLU A 205 -12.85 22.90 3.65
C GLU A 205 -14.28 23.17 4.15
N ASN A 206 -15.28 22.44 3.64
CA ASN A 206 -16.65 22.44 4.15
C ASN A 206 -16.87 21.49 5.34
N ASN A 207 -15.81 21.26 6.13
CA ASN A 207 -15.79 20.39 7.29
C ASN A 207 -16.24 18.92 7.04
N GLY A 208 -16.04 18.43 5.82
CA GLY A 208 -16.35 17.06 5.44
C GLY A 208 -15.29 16.05 5.86
N ILE A 209 -15.64 14.76 5.80
CA ILE A 209 -14.74 13.63 6.05
C ILE A 209 -14.28 13.03 4.72
N MET A 210 -12.98 12.81 4.56
CA MET A 210 -12.40 12.02 3.47
C MET A 210 -11.83 10.71 4.01
N ILE A 211 -12.26 9.57 3.46
CA ILE A 211 -11.72 8.25 3.85
C ILE A 211 -10.64 7.80 2.87
N ILE A 212 -9.46 7.45 3.38
CA ILE A 212 -8.33 6.93 2.61
C ILE A 212 -7.86 5.60 3.20
N LEU A 213 -7.78 4.57 2.36
CA LEU A 213 -7.18 3.29 2.73
C LEU A 213 -5.67 3.31 2.41
N TYR A 214 -4.85 3.36 3.45
CA TYR A 214 -3.43 3.72 3.45
C TYR A 214 -2.48 2.57 3.09
N ASP A 215 -2.97 1.35 2.99
CA ASP A 215 -2.22 0.17 2.56
C ASP A 215 -2.28 -0.06 1.04
N TYR A 216 -2.80 0.89 0.27
CA TYR A 216 -2.89 0.82 -1.19
C TYR A 216 -2.01 1.88 -1.89
N SER A 217 -0.81 1.48 -2.32
CA SER A 217 0.19 2.39 -2.91
C SER A 217 0.61 2.03 -4.35
N LYS A 218 1.25 2.99 -5.01
CA LYS A 218 1.86 2.88 -6.35
C LYS A 218 3.38 3.01 -6.23
N LYS A 219 4.15 2.29 -7.07
CA LYS A 219 5.61 2.21 -7.01
C LYS A 219 6.37 3.55 -6.98
N HIS A 220 5.84 4.62 -7.56
CA HIS A 220 6.48 5.95 -7.59
C HIS A 220 6.24 6.79 -6.34
N GLN A 221 5.46 6.31 -5.37
CA GLN A 221 5.24 7.05 -4.13
C GLN A 221 6.44 6.88 -3.19
N LEU A 222 6.51 7.75 -2.18
CA LEU A 222 7.59 7.73 -1.20
C LEU A 222 7.69 6.37 -0.52
N GLN A 223 8.89 5.82 -0.48
CA GLN A 223 9.21 4.62 0.27
C GLN A 223 9.68 4.97 1.68
N VAL A 224 9.12 4.33 2.70
CA VAL A 224 9.53 4.51 4.10
C VAL A 224 9.59 3.16 4.80
N PRO A 225 10.25 3.02 5.96
CA PRO A 225 10.19 1.81 6.76
C PRO A 225 8.75 1.34 7.02
N PHE A 226 8.47 0.04 6.85
CA PHE A 226 7.15 -0.53 7.14
C PHE A 226 6.83 -0.51 8.63
N TRP A 227 7.81 -0.82 9.48
CA TRP A 227 7.70 -0.68 10.93
C TRP A 227 9.09 -0.42 11.49
N ASP A 228 9.56 0.82 11.38
CA ASP A 228 10.93 1.33 11.65
C ASP A 228 11.84 0.44 12.50
N LYS A 229 11.46 0.13 13.75
CA LYS A 229 12.29 -0.65 14.70
C LYS A 229 12.19 -2.18 14.58
N HIS A 230 11.19 -2.70 13.89
CA HIS A 230 10.87 -4.13 13.82
C HIS A 230 10.95 -4.72 12.41
N LEU A 231 10.57 -3.93 11.40
CA LEU A 231 10.60 -4.25 9.97
C LEU A 231 11.06 -3.00 9.22
N PRO A 232 12.38 -2.69 9.26
CA PRO A 232 12.93 -1.44 8.71
C PRO A 232 12.91 -1.38 7.18
N GLN A 233 12.60 -2.50 6.50
CA GLN A 233 12.60 -2.55 5.05
C GLN A 233 11.60 -1.56 4.47
N LEU A 234 11.99 -0.96 3.35
CA LEU A 234 11.22 0.09 2.73
C LEU A 234 9.99 -0.45 2.02
N ILE A 235 8.84 0.13 2.35
CA ILE A 235 7.59 -0.08 1.65
C ILE A 235 7.14 1.22 1.01
N THR A 236 6.54 1.10 -0.17
CA THR A 236 5.91 2.26 -0.81
C THR A 236 4.65 2.66 -0.03
N SER A 237 4.55 3.92 0.39
CA SER A 237 3.46 4.44 1.24
C SER A 237 2.63 5.51 0.51
N PRO A 238 1.28 5.47 0.58
CA PRO A 238 0.43 6.48 -0.04
C PRO A 238 0.66 7.87 0.54
N GLN A 239 0.74 8.87 -0.33
CA GLN A 239 1.02 10.25 0.06
C GLN A 239 -0.20 11.17 0.02
N SER A 240 -1.37 10.66 -0.37
CA SER A 240 -2.58 11.46 -0.57
C SER A 240 -3.12 12.07 0.72
N ALA A 241 -3.18 11.30 1.82
CA ALA A 241 -3.67 11.80 3.10
C ALA A 241 -2.80 12.95 3.63
N ILE A 242 -1.47 12.77 3.62
CA ILE A 242 -0.52 13.76 4.10
C ILE A 242 -0.54 15.01 3.21
N ARG A 243 -0.62 14.84 1.88
CA ARG A 243 -0.72 15.96 0.95
C ARG A 243 -2.00 16.77 1.16
N LEU A 244 -3.14 16.10 1.33
CA LEU A 244 -4.41 16.77 1.61
C LEU A 244 -4.36 17.51 2.94
N HIS A 245 -3.85 16.87 4.00
CA HIS A 245 -3.61 17.51 5.29
C HIS A 245 -2.77 18.78 5.16
N LYS A 246 -1.67 18.74 4.41
CA LYS A 246 -0.80 19.90 4.18
C LYS A 246 -1.51 21.05 3.44
N VAL A 247 -2.41 20.72 2.50
CA VAL A 247 -3.12 21.70 1.67
C VAL A 247 -4.32 22.31 2.40
N THR A 248 -5.11 21.50 3.11
CA THR A 248 -6.38 21.95 3.70
C THR A 248 -6.30 22.24 5.20
N GLY A 249 -5.26 21.73 5.89
CA GLY A 249 -5.18 21.75 7.34
C GLY A 249 -6.15 20.79 8.04
N ALA A 250 -6.86 19.93 7.29
CA ALA A 250 -7.77 18.91 7.84
C ALA A 250 -7.00 17.91 8.71
N GLY A 251 -7.52 17.57 9.89
CA GLY A 251 -6.85 16.62 10.79
C GLY A 251 -6.81 15.21 10.21
N ILE A 252 -5.74 14.45 10.49
CA ILE A 252 -5.65 13.03 10.11
C ILE A 252 -6.05 12.18 11.32
N VAL A 253 -7.08 11.35 11.15
CA VAL A 253 -7.57 10.44 12.19
C VAL A 253 -7.33 8.99 11.74
N PRO A 254 -6.36 8.27 12.33
CA PRO A 254 -6.14 6.86 12.02
C PRO A 254 -7.29 6.02 12.55
N VAL A 255 -7.71 5.01 11.76
CA VAL A 255 -8.77 4.10 12.15
C VAL A 255 -8.34 2.65 11.92
N LEU A 256 -8.55 1.82 12.94
CA LEU A 256 -8.42 0.37 12.87
C LEU A 256 -9.79 -0.25 12.70
N ILE A 257 -9.86 -1.30 11.89
CA ILE A 257 -11.05 -2.12 11.80
C ILE A 257 -10.71 -3.57 12.11
N SER A 258 -11.44 -4.15 13.06
CA SER A 258 -11.20 -5.50 13.58
C SER A 258 -12.42 -6.38 13.33
N PRO A 259 -12.25 -7.67 12.97
CA PRO A 259 -13.36 -8.60 12.92
C PRO A 259 -13.81 -8.97 14.35
N ARG A 260 -15.12 -9.12 14.57
CA ARG A 260 -15.68 -9.60 15.85
C ARG A 260 -16.06 -11.09 15.84
N GLY A 261 -15.27 -11.90 15.13
CA GLY A 261 -15.44 -13.37 15.05
C GLY A 261 -16.62 -13.85 14.21
N ILE A 262 -17.44 -12.95 13.65
CA ILE A 262 -18.60 -13.26 12.80
C ILE A 262 -18.51 -12.39 11.53
N ILE A 263 -18.82 -12.96 10.36
CA ILE A 263 -19.00 -12.17 9.13
C ILE A 263 -20.01 -11.05 9.38
N GLY A 264 -19.74 -9.86 8.83
CA GLY A 264 -20.64 -8.72 8.94
C GLY A 264 -20.60 -8.01 10.27
N ARG A 265 -19.73 -8.43 11.20
CA ARG A 265 -19.51 -7.70 12.44
C ARG A 265 -18.09 -7.18 12.57
N SER A 266 -17.98 -5.87 12.71
CA SER A 266 -16.71 -5.16 12.84
C SER A 266 -16.72 -4.23 14.05
N GLU A 267 -15.54 -4.07 14.63
CA GLU A 267 -15.23 -2.95 15.51
C GLU A 267 -14.42 -1.91 14.72
N VAL A 268 -14.86 -0.67 14.74
CA VAL A 268 -14.18 0.48 14.14
C VAL A 268 -13.61 1.33 15.27
N GLN A 269 -12.29 1.29 15.44
CA GLN A 269 -11.57 1.97 16.50
C GLN A 269 -10.81 3.17 15.93
N PHE A 270 -11.18 4.37 16.36
CA PHE A 270 -10.42 5.58 16.07
C PHE A 270 -9.25 5.70 17.04
N LEU A 271 -8.07 6.00 16.51
CA LEU A 271 -6.86 6.17 17.31
C LEU A 271 -6.64 7.65 17.62
N ASP A 272 -5.94 7.91 18.71
CA ASP A 272 -5.51 9.25 19.10
C ASP A 272 -4.70 9.91 17.96
N PRO A 273 -5.17 11.06 17.42
CA PRO A 273 -4.48 11.77 16.34
C PRO A 273 -3.25 12.56 16.85
N SER A 274 -3.11 12.79 18.15
CA SER A 274 -2.08 13.68 18.73
C SER A 274 -0.65 13.43 18.24
N PRO A 275 -0.16 12.17 18.12
CA PRO A 275 1.19 11.92 17.60
C PRO A 275 1.40 12.42 16.16
N ILE A 276 0.35 12.39 15.33
CA ILE A 276 0.38 12.90 13.95
C ILE A 276 0.36 14.43 13.96
N GLU A 277 -0.47 15.04 14.82
CA GLU A 277 -0.56 16.50 14.94
C GLU A 277 0.76 17.12 15.40
N GLN A 278 1.38 16.55 16.44
CA GLN A 278 2.66 17.03 16.96
C GLN A 278 3.78 16.98 15.91
N LEU A 279 3.87 15.88 15.15
CA LEU A 279 4.84 15.75 14.06
C LEU A 279 4.53 16.70 12.92
N SER A 280 3.26 16.89 12.60
CA SER A 280 2.83 17.83 11.56
C SER A 280 3.25 19.26 11.88
N LEU A 281 2.98 19.72 13.12
CA LEU A 281 3.40 21.04 13.59
C LEU A 281 4.93 21.19 13.54
N LYS A 282 5.66 20.17 14.01
CA LYS A 282 7.13 20.17 14.03
C LYS A 282 7.75 20.27 12.64
N PHE A 283 7.20 19.57 11.66
CA PHE A 283 7.79 19.44 10.33
C PHE A 283 7.00 20.17 9.23
N TRP A 284 6.04 21.02 9.58
CA TRP A 284 5.15 21.67 8.62
C TRP A 284 5.91 22.32 7.46
N ASN A 285 7.02 23.01 7.74
CA ASN A 285 7.79 23.75 6.74
C ASN A 285 8.82 22.91 5.98
N ASP A 286 9.04 21.65 6.36
CA ASP A 286 9.94 20.72 5.68
C ASP A 286 9.10 19.62 5.03
N SER A 287 8.74 19.80 3.76
CA SER A 287 7.83 18.90 3.04
C SER A 287 8.36 17.45 3.04
N THR A 288 9.66 17.26 2.89
CA THR A 288 10.26 15.91 2.85
C THR A 288 10.13 15.23 4.20
N LYS A 289 10.47 15.92 5.30
CA LYS A 289 10.32 15.37 6.65
C LYS A 289 8.86 15.19 7.04
N LEU A 290 7.97 16.12 6.68
CA LEU A 290 6.53 15.99 6.96
C LEU A 290 5.98 14.70 6.34
N HIS A 291 6.23 14.49 5.05
CA HIS A 291 5.78 13.30 4.34
C HIS A 291 6.43 12.03 4.89
N GLY A 292 7.75 12.05 5.13
CA GLY A 292 8.48 10.92 5.69
C GLY A 292 8.01 10.50 7.09
N GLU A 293 8.01 11.45 8.03
CA GLU A 293 7.68 11.20 9.44
C GLU A 293 6.23 10.78 9.64
N LEU A 294 5.28 11.47 9.00
CA LEU A 294 3.87 11.08 9.10
C LEU A 294 3.63 9.70 8.47
N SER A 295 4.32 9.38 7.37
CA SER A 295 4.20 8.05 6.78
C SER A 295 4.76 6.95 7.68
N ILE A 296 5.90 7.18 8.34
CA ILE A 296 6.48 6.22 9.30
C ILE A 296 5.56 6.05 10.52
N THR A 297 4.98 7.14 11.04
CA THR A 297 4.07 7.10 12.18
C THR A 297 2.79 6.34 11.86
N LEU A 298 2.16 6.61 10.71
CA LEU A 298 0.98 5.84 10.25
C LEU A 298 1.31 4.36 10.08
N ASN A 299 2.46 4.06 9.48
CA ASN A 299 2.95 2.69 9.35
C ASN A 299 3.11 2.01 10.73
N ALA A 300 3.69 2.69 11.71
CA ALA A 300 3.87 2.16 13.06
C ALA A 300 2.54 1.90 13.80
N LEU A 301 1.51 2.71 13.54
CA LEU A 301 0.16 2.49 14.08
C LEU A 301 -0.53 1.27 13.44
N PHE A 302 -0.41 1.10 12.12
CA PHE A 302 -1.10 0.02 11.40
C PHE A 302 -0.36 -1.31 11.40
N ALA A 303 0.98 -1.32 11.38
CA ALA A 303 1.77 -2.55 11.21
C ALA A 303 1.47 -3.65 12.26
N PRO A 304 1.33 -3.35 13.57
CA PRO A 304 0.93 -4.36 14.56
C PRO A 304 -0.43 -4.97 14.23
N HIS A 305 -1.39 -4.13 13.85
CA HIS A 305 -2.75 -4.56 13.48
C HIS A 305 -2.77 -5.42 12.23
N LEU A 306 -2.03 -5.02 11.19
CA LEU A 306 -1.89 -5.77 9.94
C LEU A 306 -1.24 -7.15 10.17
N ARG A 307 -0.26 -7.25 11.07
CA ARG A 307 0.34 -8.55 11.45
C ARG A 307 -0.63 -9.40 12.24
N LYS A 308 -1.33 -8.83 13.24
CA LYS A 308 -2.32 -9.55 14.07
C LYS A 308 -3.46 -10.12 13.23
N TYR A 309 -3.94 -9.36 12.26
CA TYR A 309 -5.10 -9.72 11.41
C TYR A 309 -4.71 -10.04 9.97
N VAL A 310 -3.50 -10.56 9.75
CA VAL A 310 -2.94 -10.85 8.42
C VAL A 310 -3.85 -11.73 7.55
N VAL A 311 -4.59 -12.65 8.16
CA VAL A 311 -5.51 -13.55 7.45
C VAL A 311 -6.73 -12.82 6.87
N VAL A 312 -7.12 -11.67 7.42
CA VAL A 312 -8.23 -10.86 6.92
C VAL A 312 -7.76 -9.55 6.28
N TRP A 313 -6.50 -9.49 5.86
CA TRP A 313 -5.94 -8.34 5.16
C TRP A 313 -5.98 -8.55 3.63
N GLU A 314 -6.78 -7.75 2.91
CA GLU A 314 -6.91 -7.86 1.45
C GLU A 314 -5.58 -7.57 0.74
N GLU A 315 -4.86 -6.50 1.14
CA GLU A 315 -3.65 -6.05 0.46
C GLU A 315 -2.40 -6.89 0.76
N LEU A 316 -2.51 -7.93 1.61
CA LEU A 316 -1.47 -8.97 1.73
C LEU A 316 -1.09 -9.57 0.37
N ARG A 317 -2.06 -9.66 -0.54
CA ARG A 317 -1.89 -10.16 -1.93
C ARG A 317 -0.98 -9.33 -2.81
N LYS A 318 -0.76 -8.06 -2.45
CA LYS A 318 0.08 -7.13 -3.19
C LYS A 318 1.29 -6.66 -2.37
N LEU A 319 1.44 -7.11 -1.13
CA LEU A 319 2.50 -6.67 -0.23
C LEU A 319 3.89 -6.89 -0.84
N SER A 320 4.15 -8.08 -1.37
CA SER A 320 5.41 -8.40 -2.07
C SER A 320 5.67 -7.47 -3.27
N ILE A 321 4.63 -7.12 -4.03
CA ILE A 321 4.75 -6.20 -5.17
C ILE A 321 5.10 -4.78 -4.70
N ARG A 322 4.56 -4.34 -3.55
CA ARG A 322 4.86 -3.03 -2.95
C ARG A 322 6.29 -2.93 -2.37
N LEU A 323 6.87 -4.09 -2.07
CA LEU A 323 8.25 -4.27 -1.58
C LEU A 323 9.24 -4.60 -2.72
N SER A 324 8.72 -4.99 -3.89
CA SER A 324 9.55 -5.38 -5.04
C SER A 324 10.29 -4.19 -5.63
N ASP A 325 11.60 -4.36 -5.80
CA ASP A 325 12.46 -3.37 -6.38
C ASP A 325 13.68 -4.04 -7.03
N SER A 326 14.16 -3.51 -8.14
CA SER A 326 15.27 -4.10 -8.89
C SER A 326 16.00 -3.04 -9.73
N VAL A 327 17.22 -3.39 -10.15
CA VAL A 327 17.89 -2.80 -11.32
C VAL A 327 17.78 -3.80 -12.45
N GLU A 328 17.12 -3.43 -13.54
CA GLU A 328 16.96 -4.28 -14.72
C GLU A 328 17.96 -3.86 -15.81
N PHE A 329 18.64 -4.85 -16.37
CA PHE A 329 19.60 -4.68 -17.46
C PHE A 329 19.04 -5.35 -18.70
N ASP A 330 19.25 -4.74 -19.86
CA ASP A 330 18.98 -5.38 -21.14
C ASP A 330 20.04 -6.46 -21.40
N ILE A 331 19.72 -7.43 -22.25
CA ILE A 331 20.53 -8.64 -22.49
C ILE A 331 21.93 -8.30 -23.02
N SER A 332 22.11 -7.14 -23.65
CA SER A 332 23.38 -6.69 -24.23
C SER A 332 23.60 -5.22 -23.91
N LEU A 333 24.22 -4.94 -22.76
CA LEU A 333 24.63 -3.59 -22.37
C LEU A 333 26.14 -3.52 -22.21
N LEU A 334 26.69 -2.36 -22.52
CA LEU A 334 28.08 -2.05 -22.22
C LEU A 334 28.24 -1.83 -20.71
N ILE A 335 29.41 -2.14 -20.16
CA ILE A 335 29.70 -1.92 -18.73
C ILE A 335 29.41 -0.47 -18.30
N LYS A 336 29.79 0.52 -19.12
CA LYS A 336 29.49 1.93 -18.84
C LYS A 336 27.99 2.20 -18.64
N GLU A 337 27.13 1.51 -19.41
CA GLU A 337 25.68 1.68 -19.35
C GLU A 337 25.12 1.00 -18.10
N CYS A 338 25.66 -0.16 -17.72
CA CYS A 338 25.31 -0.82 -16.47
C CYS A 338 25.69 0.05 -15.26
N ILE A 339 26.89 0.65 -15.26
CA ILE A 339 27.34 1.56 -14.19
C ILE A 339 26.43 2.80 -14.12
N ALA A 340 26.09 3.41 -15.26
CA ALA A 340 25.19 4.56 -15.29
C ALA A 340 23.80 4.24 -14.74
N ARG A 341 23.22 3.08 -15.07
CA ARG A 341 21.94 2.62 -14.50
C ARG A 341 22.02 2.39 -12.99
N CYS A 342 23.14 1.84 -12.51
CA CYS A 342 23.40 1.68 -11.08
C CYS A 342 23.50 3.03 -10.36
N GLU A 343 24.20 4.00 -10.96
CA GLU A 343 24.30 5.38 -10.45
C GLU A 343 22.92 6.04 -10.36
N GLU A 344 22.16 6.04 -11.45
CA GLU A 344 20.80 6.59 -11.50
C GLU A 344 19.92 5.96 -10.42
N LYS A 345 20.00 4.63 -10.27
CA LYS A 345 19.23 3.93 -9.24
C LYS A 345 19.61 4.37 -7.83
N CYS A 346 20.90 4.55 -7.53
CA CYS A 346 21.35 5.03 -6.23
C CYS A 346 20.74 6.40 -5.88
N TYR A 347 20.75 7.34 -6.82
CA TYR A 347 20.12 8.66 -6.60
C TYR A 347 18.59 8.58 -6.52
N LEU A 348 17.96 7.70 -7.30
CA LEU A 348 16.53 7.45 -7.20
C LEU A 348 16.16 6.93 -5.80
N ILE A 349 16.90 5.96 -5.26
CA ILE A 349 16.68 5.44 -3.91
C ILE A 349 16.70 6.59 -2.89
N LEU A 350 17.69 7.49 -2.95
CA LEU A 350 17.82 8.59 -1.99
C LEU A 350 16.72 9.65 -2.11
N SER A 351 16.22 9.90 -3.33
CA SER A 351 15.17 10.90 -3.60
C SER A 351 13.76 10.36 -3.43
N SER A 352 13.54 9.05 -3.64
CA SER A 352 12.22 8.41 -3.57
C SER A 352 11.96 7.68 -2.25
N SER A 353 12.85 7.78 -1.27
CA SER A 353 12.67 7.16 0.04
C SER A 353 13.02 8.09 1.19
N TYR A 354 12.53 7.78 2.39
CA TYR A 354 12.84 8.50 3.62
C TYR A 354 13.07 7.52 4.77
N GLU A 355 14.16 7.72 5.49
CA GLU A 355 14.53 7.04 6.73
C GLU A 355 15.03 8.09 7.73
N ARG A 356 14.70 7.92 9.01
CA ARG A 356 15.08 8.88 10.06
C ARG A 356 16.60 8.96 10.18
N GLY A 357 17.13 10.17 10.39
CA GLY A 357 18.57 10.40 10.58
C GLY A 357 19.42 10.28 9.31
N ARG A 358 18.88 9.81 8.18
CA ARG A 358 19.68 9.58 6.96
C ARG A 358 20.22 10.89 6.38
N LYS A 359 21.55 10.99 6.30
CA LYS A 359 22.27 12.17 5.78
C LYS A 359 22.41 12.14 4.26
N ASN A 360 21.31 12.43 3.54
CA ASN A 360 21.24 12.34 2.06
C ASN A 360 22.39 13.05 1.33
N ILE A 361 22.71 14.30 1.69
CA ILE A 361 23.74 15.10 0.99
C ILE A 361 25.12 14.41 1.08
N PHE A 362 25.50 13.98 2.29
CA PHE A 362 26.76 13.27 2.50
C PHE A 362 26.83 11.98 1.67
N ILE A 363 25.75 11.18 1.67
CA ILE A 363 25.70 9.93 0.92
C ILE A 363 25.80 10.20 -0.59
N GLN A 364 25.12 11.25 -1.10
CA GLN A 364 25.21 11.66 -2.50
C GLN A 364 26.64 12.07 -2.88
N ASP A 365 27.34 12.80 -2.01
CA ASP A 365 28.73 13.17 -2.24
C ASP A 365 29.65 11.95 -2.32
N GLN A 366 29.46 10.95 -1.43
CA GLN A 366 30.22 9.70 -1.47
C GLN A 366 29.96 8.91 -2.76
N LEU A 367 28.70 8.79 -3.18
CA LEU A 367 28.33 8.12 -4.42
C LEU A 367 28.93 8.82 -5.64
N ARG A 368 28.83 10.16 -5.70
CA ARG A 368 29.40 10.96 -6.79
C ARG A 368 30.90 10.71 -6.94
N LEU A 369 31.64 10.67 -5.84
CA LEU A 369 33.09 10.40 -5.87
C LEU A 369 33.40 9.02 -6.47
N ILE A 370 32.64 7.98 -6.08
CA ILE A 370 32.84 6.62 -6.60
C ILE A 370 32.48 6.53 -8.08
N PHE A 371 31.33 7.06 -8.49
CA PHE A 371 30.92 6.99 -9.91
C PHE A 371 31.81 7.84 -10.82
N GLN A 372 32.37 8.96 -10.34
CA GLN A 372 33.40 9.72 -11.06
C GLN A 372 34.73 8.97 -11.20
N GLN A 373 35.09 8.08 -10.27
CA GLN A 373 36.25 7.21 -10.42
C GLN A 373 35.97 6.11 -11.45
N LEU A 374 34.79 5.50 -11.36
CA LEU A 374 34.35 4.45 -12.29
C LEU A 374 34.24 4.96 -13.75
N SER A 375 33.81 6.21 -13.95
CA SER A 375 33.74 6.81 -15.29
C SER A 375 35.10 7.06 -15.94
N LYS A 376 36.20 6.95 -15.18
CA LYS A 376 37.58 7.09 -15.68
C LYS A 376 38.24 5.76 -16.02
N LEU A 377 37.52 4.65 -15.88
CA LEU A 377 38.02 3.34 -16.30
C LEU A 377 38.34 3.34 -17.80
N PRO A 378 39.37 2.60 -18.24
CA PRO A 378 39.73 2.51 -19.65
C PRO A 378 38.57 2.07 -20.56
N ASP A 379 38.49 2.64 -21.76
CA ASP A 379 37.43 2.32 -22.74
C ASP A 379 37.35 0.85 -23.12
N HIS A 380 38.50 0.15 -23.14
CA HIS A 380 38.53 -1.29 -23.44
C HIS A 380 37.85 -2.15 -22.36
N ILE A 381 37.62 -1.61 -21.15
CA ILE A 381 36.79 -2.21 -20.10
C ILE A 381 35.36 -1.73 -20.26
N LEU A 382 35.16 -0.41 -20.33
CA LEU A 382 33.84 0.20 -20.41
C LEU A 382 33.03 -0.23 -21.65
N GLY A 383 33.71 -0.57 -22.74
CA GLY A 383 33.15 -1.05 -24.00
C GLY A 383 32.88 -2.56 -24.05
N LYS A 384 33.10 -3.31 -22.97
CA LYS A 384 32.75 -4.74 -22.93
C LYS A 384 31.26 -4.93 -22.75
N LEU A 385 30.69 -5.85 -23.53
CA LEU A 385 29.30 -6.28 -23.40
C LEU A 385 29.16 -7.22 -22.20
N MET A 386 28.09 -7.02 -21.44
CA MET A 386 27.75 -7.84 -20.29
C MET A 386 26.40 -8.51 -20.45
N TYR A 387 26.34 -9.75 -19.96
CA TYR A 387 25.12 -10.53 -19.80
C TYR A 387 24.80 -10.64 -18.32
N THR A 388 24.42 -9.52 -17.69
CA THR A 388 24.09 -9.50 -16.26
C THR A 388 22.60 -9.70 -16.02
N LYS A 389 22.29 -10.51 -15.03
CA LYS A 389 20.94 -10.60 -14.45
C LYS A 389 20.64 -9.33 -13.66
N SER A 390 19.35 -9.04 -13.47
CA SER A 390 18.88 -7.94 -12.62
C SER A 390 19.47 -7.99 -11.21
N ILE A 391 19.71 -6.83 -10.58
CA ILE A 391 20.04 -6.75 -9.15
C ILE A 391 18.73 -6.69 -8.36
N ASP A 392 18.48 -7.65 -7.48
CA ASP A 392 17.28 -7.67 -6.61
C ASP A 392 17.47 -6.80 -5.36
N LEU A 393 16.70 -5.72 -5.32
CA LEU A 393 16.68 -4.72 -4.24
C LEU A 393 15.46 -4.86 -3.33
N SER A 394 14.65 -5.90 -3.54
CA SER A 394 13.44 -6.15 -2.76
C SER A 394 13.77 -6.39 -1.29
N TYR A 395 12.81 -6.12 -0.41
CA TYR A 395 12.92 -6.40 1.04
C TYR A 395 14.17 -5.81 1.71
N SER A 396 14.59 -4.62 1.29
CA SER A 396 15.85 -3.99 1.72
C SER A 396 15.62 -2.56 2.23
N THR A 397 16.43 -2.12 3.19
CA THR A 397 16.58 -0.70 3.58
C THR A 397 17.33 0.07 2.48
N SER A 398 17.37 1.41 2.51
CA SER A 398 18.16 2.12 1.47
C SER A 398 19.64 1.80 1.57
N LEU A 399 20.17 1.68 2.79
CA LEU A 399 21.56 1.26 3.01
C LEU A 399 21.85 -0.08 2.33
N GLN A 400 21.01 -1.09 2.57
CA GLN A 400 21.16 -2.42 1.98
C GLN A 400 21.05 -2.37 0.45
N LYS A 401 20.12 -1.58 -0.09
CA LYS A 401 19.98 -1.39 -1.55
C LYS A 401 21.24 -0.79 -2.16
N LEU A 402 21.77 0.30 -1.56
CA LEU A 402 23.00 0.95 -2.02
C LEU A 402 24.19 0.00 -1.95
N GLN A 403 24.35 -0.74 -0.84
CA GLN A 403 25.41 -1.74 -0.70
C GLN A 403 25.33 -2.84 -1.75
N LYS A 404 24.13 -3.38 -2.04
CA LYS A 404 23.92 -4.37 -3.10
C LYS A 404 24.32 -3.84 -4.48
N ILE A 405 23.94 -2.59 -4.81
CA ILE A 405 24.32 -1.97 -6.07
C ILE A 405 25.83 -1.79 -6.16
N LEU A 406 26.47 -1.26 -5.12
CA LEU A 406 27.92 -1.06 -5.10
C LEU A 406 28.71 -2.37 -5.18
N THR A 407 28.25 -3.43 -4.50
CA THR A 407 28.83 -4.78 -4.62
C THR A 407 28.68 -5.30 -6.05
N ALA A 408 27.50 -5.20 -6.66
CA ALA A 408 27.31 -5.64 -8.04
C ALA A 408 28.17 -4.84 -9.04
N VAL A 409 28.34 -3.53 -8.81
CA VAL A 409 29.26 -2.69 -9.62
C VAL A 409 30.71 -3.14 -9.47
N ARG A 410 31.15 -3.52 -8.27
CA ARG A 410 32.49 -4.08 -8.05
C ARG A 410 32.65 -5.42 -8.79
N GLU A 411 31.71 -6.34 -8.62
CA GLU A 411 31.73 -7.66 -9.28
C GLU A 411 31.71 -7.54 -10.81
N LEU A 412 31.10 -6.47 -11.34
CA LEU A 412 31.10 -6.16 -12.77
C LEU A 412 32.50 -5.82 -13.30
N ILE A 413 33.38 -5.20 -12.50
CA ILE A 413 34.68 -4.67 -12.96
C ILE A 413 35.87 -5.54 -12.53
N GLU A 414 35.74 -6.29 -11.43
CA GLU A 414 36.80 -7.13 -10.85
C GLU A 414 37.43 -8.16 -11.82
N PRO A 415 36.70 -8.75 -12.78
CA PRO A 415 37.29 -9.73 -13.71
C PRO A 415 38.26 -9.13 -14.76
N PHE A 416 38.46 -7.82 -14.81
CA PHE A 416 39.29 -7.19 -15.85
C PHE A 416 40.68 -6.83 -15.35
N ASP A 417 41.68 -7.42 -16.01
CA ASP A 417 43.08 -7.12 -15.79
C ASP A 417 43.37 -5.62 -15.93
N GLY A 418 44.19 -5.08 -15.03
CA GLY A 418 44.60 -3.67 -15.04
C GLY A 418 43.67 -2.71 -14.28
N VAL A 419 42.59 -3.20 -13.66
CA VAL A 419 41.78 -2.42 -12.72
C VAL A 419 42.33 -2.55 -11.31
N ASP A 420 42.98 -1.51 -10.80
CA ASP A 420 43.34 -1.44 -9.39
C ASP A 420 42.12 -1.02 -8.54
N LEU A 421 41.41 -2.03 -8.01
CA LEU A 421 40.26 -1.82 -7.13
C LEU A 421 40.63 -1.12 -5.82
N SER A 422 41.90 -1.06 -5.41
CA SER A 422 42.31 -0.32 -4.22
C SER A 422 42.16 1.21 -4.40
N ILE A 423 42.22 1.68 -5.65
CA ILE A 423 41.98 3.08 -6.02
C ILE A 423 40.48 3.40 -5.95
N ILE A 424 39.63 2.43 -6.33
CA ILE A 424 38.18 2.54 -6.30
C ILE A 424 37.69 2.16 -4.91
N LYS A 425 37.54 3.17 -4.04
CA LYS A 425 37.26 3.01 -2.61
C LYS A 425 35.82 2.58 -2.29
N ILE A 426 35.27 1.58 -2.99
CA ILE A 426 33.89 1.10 -2.83
C ILE A 426 33.63 0.60 -1.41
N GLU A 427 34.52 -0.19 -0.81
CA GLU A 427 34.31 -0.70 0.55
C GLU A 427 34.32 0.43 1.59
N ARG A 428 35.27 1.36 1.49
CA ARG A 428 35.29 2.56 2.34
C ARG A 428 34.04 3.43 2.13
N CYS A 429 33.53 3.53 0.91
CA CYS A 429 32.26 4.21 0.63
C CYS A 429 31.09 3.51 1.34
N LYS A 430 31.01 2.18 1.25
CA LYS A 430 29.99 1.37 1.96
C LYS A 430 30.05 1.58 3.48
N GLU A 431 31.25 1.60 4.05
CA GLU A 431 31.49 1.88 5.49
C GLU A 431 31.06 3.30 5.87
N ASN A 432 31.51 4.31 5.11
CA ASN A 432 31.15 5.70 5.34
C ASN A 432 29.63 5.90 5.27
N ILE A 433 28.96 5.32 4.26
CA ILE A 433 27.50 5.37 4.12
C ILE A 433 26.85 4.72 5.34
N ALA A 434 27.28 3.53 5.75
CA ALA A 434 26.70 2.82 6.90
C ALA A 434 26.78 3.64 8.20
N GLN A 435 27.89 4.33 8.46
CA GLN A 435 28.06 5.19 9.65
C GLN A 435 27.08 6.37 9.68
N HIS A 436 26.53 6.79 8.54
CA HIS A 436 25.67 7.97 8.41
C HIS A 436 24.17 7.63 8.25
N PHE A 437 23.81 6.35 8.45
CA PHE A 437 22.43 5.86 8.47
C PHE A 437 21.85 5.64 9.87
N PHE A 438 22.69 5.42 10.89
CA PHE A 438 22.27 5.01 12.24
C PHE A 438 22.68 5.99 13.35
N GLN A 439 22.96 7.25 13.00
CA GLN A 439 23.14 8.35 13.95
C GLN A 439 21.84 9.14 14.04
#